data_AF-A0A3C0BKJ9-F1
#
_entry.id   AF-A0A3C0BKJ9-F1
#
_cell.length_a   1.000
_cell.length_b   1.000
_cell.length_c   1.000
_cell.angle_alpha   90.00
_cell.angle_beta   90.00
_cell.angle_gamma   90.00
#
_symmetry.space_group_name_H-M   'P 1'
#
loop_
_entity.id
_entity.type
_entity.pdbx_description
1 polymer ?
#
loop_
_entity_poly.entity_id
_entity_poly.type
_entity_poly.pdbx_seq_one_letter_code
_entity_poly.pdbx_strand_id
1 'polypeptide(L)'
;MIRYFSLRRNTLTFSFLFLIQFGISFSFAETPVFWEPPELRILRNSYPDIMFSTSYDLEANDWKIEINGTTLFWADGKMLSADNLGSKDSFRPVLYRYAKEIPDPAEFTLEHIQEIRTFSSTENRRRQTGASLDFFDAVYDSATRRSVEQHITQIRFLGKNTNVHERIVEPLRRVEKRIQELAQTDSEVQNFVNTLTRVDSYNWREIGDRSSRSFHSYGIAVDILPKGWGRKNIYWAWRRDIDPQNWMILPLDRRWMPPKQVIDAFEKEGFIWGGKWIIWDNMHFEYHPELIDYNHIR
;
A
#
# COMPACT_ATOMS: atom_id res chain seq x y z
N MET A 1 -79.67 87.33 16.71
CA MET A 1 -78.72 87.40 15.58
C MET A 1 -77.31 87.55 16.11
N ILE A 2 -76.69 86.49 16.65
CA ILE A 2 -75.27 86.46 17.05
C ILE A 2 -74.79 85.01 16.87
N ARG A 3 -73.65 84.86 16.21
CA ARG A 3 -73.06 83.62 15.69
C ARG A 3 -72.48 82.72 16.79
N TYR A 4 -72.63 81.42 16.58
CA TYR A 4 -71.92 80.33 17.24
C TYR A 4 -70.40 80.42 17.02
N PHE A 5 -69.61 80.19 18.07
CA PHE A 5 -68.29 79.56 17.94
C PHE A 5 -68.07 78.58 19.10
N SER A 6 -67.70 77.35 18.71
CA SER A 6 -67.65 76.12 19.48
C SER A 6 -66.25 75.88 20.05
N LEU A 7 -66.17 75.52 21.33
CA LEU A 7 -64.98 74.97 21.97
C LEU A 7 -64.78 73.50 21.58
N ARG A 8 -63.53 73.10 21.26
CA ARG A 8 -63.11 71.69 21.24
C ARG A 8 -61.85 71.47 22.08
N ARG A 9 -61.91 70.37 22.83
CA ARG A 9 -60.84 69.76 23.66
C ARG A 9 -59.84 68.97 22.82
N ASN A 10 -58.61 68.96 23.34
CA ASN A 10 -57.44 68.09 23.17
C ASN A 10 -57.58 66.76 22.40
N THR A 11 -56.53 66.44 21.63
CA THR A 11 -55.78 65.16 21.73
C THR A 11 -54.44 65.27 21.00
N LEU A 12 -53.36 64.85 21.67
CA LEU A 12 -52.02 64.62 21.09
C LEU A 12 -52.04 63.35 20.24
N THR A 13 -51.53 63.42 19.01
CA THR A 13 -51.26 62.25 18.16
C THR A 13 -49.74 62.08 18.00
N PHE A 14 -49.21 60.99 18.56
CA PHE A 14 -47.87 60.47 18.28
C PHE A 14 -47.91 59.70 16.95
N SER A 15 -47.15 60.17 15.95
CA SER A 15 -46.90 59.40 14.72
C SER A 15 -45.75 58.42 14.97
N PHE A 16 -46.06 57.13 15.06
CA PHE A 16 -45.07 56.05 14.99
C PHE A 16 -44.67 55.83 13.52
N LEU A 17 -43.40 56.09 13.18
CA LEU A 17 -42.81 55.59 11.94
C LEU A 17 -42.58 54.07 12.09
N PHE A 18 -43.24 53.27 11.25
CA PHE A 18 -42.92 51.86 11.06
C PHE A 18 -41.69 51.77 10.13
N LEU A 19 -40.51 51.56 10.71
CA LEU A 19 -39.31 51.16 9.97
C LEU A 19 -39.41 49.65 9.70
N ILE A 20 -39.74 49.27 8.46
CA ILE A 20 -39.62 47.88 8.00
C ILE A 20 -38.14 47.58 7.83
N GLN A 21 -37.55 46.92 8.83
CA GLN A 21 -36.17 46.47 8.81
C GLN A 21 -36.13 45.15 8.01
N PHE A 22 -35.75 45.20 6.73
CA PHE A 22 -35.38 44.00 5.99
C PHE A 22 -34.10 43.42 6.59
N GLY A 23 -34.24 42.44 7.46
CA GLY A 23 -33.11 41.62 7.92
C GLY A 23 -32.60 40.79 6.75
N ILE A 24 -31.45 41.16 6.20
CA ILE A 24 -30.69 40.28 5.31
C ILE A 24 -30.06 39.21 6.22
N SER A 25 -30.71 38.06 6.31
CA SER A 25 -30.12 36.88 6.93
C SER A 25 -28.99 36.37 6.03
N PHE A 26 -27.75 36.69 6.37
CA PHE A 26 -26.60 35.97 5.82
C PHE A 26 -26.57 34.59 6.46
N SER A 27 -27.05 33.56 5.75
CA SER A 27 -26.65 32.18 6.05
C SER A 27 -25.17 32.07 5.69
N PHE A 28 -24.29 32.12 6.70
CA PHE A 28 -22.95 31.57 6.54
C PHE A 28 -23.13 30.07 6.36
N ALA A 29 -23.08 29.60 5.11
CA ALA A 29 -22.90 28.17 4.87
C ALA A 29 -21.55 27.80 5.49
N GLU A 30 -21.55 26.98 6.53
CA GLU A 30 -20.33 26.41 7.07
C GLU A 30 -19.63 25.68 5.91
N THR A 31 -18.44 26.15 5.53
CA THR A 31 -17.63 25.41 4.56
C THR A 31 -17.34 24.05 5.17
N PRO A 32 -17.75 22.95 4.54
CA PRO A 32 -17.50 21.63 5.09
C PRO A 32 -16.00 21.46 5.34
N VAL A 33 -15.63 21.15 6.57
CA VAL A 33 -14.25 20.86 6.94
C VAL A 33 -14.00 19.41 6.58
N PHE A 34 -13.21 19.18 5.54
CA PHE A 34 -12.74 17.85 5.18
C PHE A 34 -11.42 17.57 5.89
N TRP A 35 -11.38 16.46 6.62
CA TRP A 35 -10.16 16.00 7.29
C TRP A 35 -9.36 15.13 6.33
N GLU A 36 -8.06 15.42 6.22
CA GLU A 36 -7.15 14.62 5.41
C GLU A 36 -7.00 13.22 6.02
N PRO A 37 -7.08 12.15 5.22
CA PRO A 37 -6.79 10.80 5.69
C PRO A 37 -5.39 10.75 6.34
N PRO A 38 -5.27 10.31 7.60
CA PRO A 38 -3.99 10.28 8.31
C PRO A 38 -2.95 9.38 7.62
N GLU A 39 -3.39 8.40 6.85
CA GLU A 39 -2.58 7.51 6.02
C GLU A 39 -1.75 8.26 4.96
N LEU A 40 -2.25 9.38 4.42
CA LEU A 40 -1.51 10.18 3.44
C LEU A 40 -0.21 10.75 4.03
N ARG A 41 -0.20 11.02 5.34
CA ARG A 41 1.04 11.40 6.04
C ARG A 41 2.05 10.25 6.09
N ILE A 42 1.60 9.01 6.24
CA ILE A 42 2.48 7.84 6.24
C ILE A 42 3.14 7.72 4.86
N LEU A 43 2.35 7.77 3.79
CA LEU A 43 2.86 7.73 2.42
C LEU A 43 3.90 8.83 2.15
N ARG A 44 3.64 10.08 2.57
CA ARG A 44 4.60 11.18 2.46
C ARG A 44 5.90 10.93 3.20
N ASN A 45 5.82 10.38 4.41
CA ASN A 45 7.01 10.12 5.23
C ASN A 45 7.85 8.96 4.68
N SER A 46 7.21 7.97 4.06
CA SER A 46 7.90 6.81 3.48
C SER A 46 8.60 7.14 2.15
N TYR A 47 8.21 8.24 1.50
CA TYR A 47 8.77 8.74 0.24
C TYR A 47 9.14 10.23 0.34
N PRO A 48 10.10 10.60 1.21
CA PRO A 48 10.36 12.00 1.56
C PRO A 48 10.95 12.84 0.41
N ASP A 49 11.49 12.18 -0.62
CA ASP A 49 12.05 12.79 -1.82
C ASP A 49 11.00 13.03 -2.92
N ILE A 50 9.77 12.50 -2.76
CA ILE A 50 8.69 12.66 -3.73
C ILE A 50 7.77 13.80 -3.29
N MET A 51 7.39 14.65 -4.25
CA MET A 51 6.43 15.73 -3.98
C MET A 51 5.01 15.18 -3.97
N PHE A 52 4.36 15.26 -2.81
CA PHE A 52 2.94 14.97 -2.63
C PHE A 52 2.20 16.25 -2.29
N SER A 53 1.24 16.64 -3.13
CA SER A 53 0.27 17.67 -2.76
C SER A 53 -1.13 17.10 -2.68
N THR A 54 -1.89 17.52 -1.67
CA THR A 54 -3.23 17.02 -1.41
C THR A 54 -4.22 18.17 -1.35
N SER A 55 -5.42 17.94 -1.85
CA SER A 55 -6.53 18.89 -1.80
C SER A 55 -7.83 18.12 -1.84
N TYR A 56 -8.86 18.60 -1.13
CA TYR A 56 -10.19 18.02 -1.29
C TYR A 56 -10.82 18.48 -2.62
N ASP A 57 -11.29 17.53 -3.42
CA ASP A 57 -11.95 17.79 -4.70
C ASP A 57 -13.48 17.65 -4.53
N LEU A 58 -14.20 18.75 -4.75
CA LEU A 58 -15.65 18.82 -4.54
C LEU A 58 -16.43 18.08 -5.63
N GLU A 59 -15.88 17.94 -6.83
CA GLU A 59 -16.55 17.26 -7.95
C GLU A 59 -16.44 15.74 -7.78
N ALA A 60 -15.24 15.25 -7.45
CA ALA A 60 -15.03 13.85 -7.11
C ALA A 60 -15.58 13.48 -5.72
N ASN A 61 -15.84 14.48 -4.86
CA ASN A 61 -16.20 14.31 -3.45
C ASN A 61 -15.19 13.42 -2.71
N ASP A 62 -13.90 13.63 -2.97
CA ASP A 62 -12.80 12.82 -2.45
C ASP A 62 -11.50 13.64 -2.34
N TRP A 63 -10.52 13.10 -1.62
CA TRP A 63 -9.19 13.68 -1.57
C TRP A 63 -8.43 13.40 -2.86
N LYS A 64 -8.02 14.48 -3.54
CA LYS A 64 -7.12 14.45 -4.68
C LYS A 64 -5.67 14.54 -4.20
N ILE A 65 -4.81 13.71 -4.79
CA ILE A 65 -3.38 13.59 -4.50
C ILE A 65 -2.60 13.74 -5.81
N GLU A 66 -1.68 14.68 -5.85
CA GLU A 66 -0.73 14.81 -6.97
C GLU A 66 0.62 14.21 -6.58
N ILE A 67 1.14 13.32 -7.41
CA ILE A 67 2.42 12.63 -7.24
C ILE A 67 3.18 12.71 -8.56
N ASN A 68 4.31 13.42 -8.59
CA ASN A 68 5.14 13.57 -9.81
C ASN A 68 4.34 13.98 -11.08
N GLY A 69 3.32 14.82 -10.93
CA GLY A 69 2.44 15.26 -12.03
C GLY A 69 1.34 14.26 -12.42
N THR A 70 1.21 13.15 -11.69
CA THR A 70 0.09 12.21 -11.80
C THR A 70 -0.95 12.50 -10.73
N THR A 71 -2.21 12.67 -11.15
CA THR A 71 -3.35 12.90 -10.28
C THR A 71 -4.02 11.57 -9.90
N LEU A 72 -4.12 11.30 -8.60
CA LEU A 72 -4.85 10.18 -8.01
C LEU A 72 -5.90 10.68 -7.01
N PHE A 73 -6.82 9.79 -6.64
CA PHE A 73 -7.87 10.03 -5.65
C PHE A 73 -7.76 8.98 -4.55
N TRP A 74 -8.06 9.39 -3.31
CA TRP A 74 -7.88 8.54 -2.13
C TRP A 74 -8.66 7.22 -2.23
N ALA A 75 -9.91 7.28 -2.69
CA ALA A 75 -10.75 6.13 -3.04
C ALA A 75 -10.82 5.07 -1.93
N ASP A 76 -11.00 5.52 -0.68
CA ASP A 76 -10.97 4.67 0.52
C ASP A 76 -9.66 3.88 0.64
N GLY A 77 -8.53 4.56 0.46
CA GLY A 77 -7.17 4.01 0.61
C GLY A 77 -6.61 3.27 -0.59
N LYS A 78 -7.29 3.31 -1.74
CA LYS A 78 -6.92 2.56 -2.95
C LYS A 78 -6.03 3.35 -3.92
N MET A 79 -5.98 4.68 -3.79
CA MET A 79 -5.14 5.56 -4.62
C MET A 79 -5.35 5.31 -6.12
N LEU A 80 -6.50 5.75 -6.64
CA LEU A 80 -6.96 5.44 -8.00
C LEU A 80 -6.89 6.66 -8.92
N SER A 81 -6.56 6.44 -10.18
CA SER A 81 -6.83 7.41 -11.25
C SER A 81 -8.34 7.64 -11.44
N ALA A 82 -8.71 8.75 -12.07
CA ALA A 82 -10.10 9.10 -12.36
C ALA A 82 -10.86 7.96 -13.08
N ASP A 83 -10.20 7.32 -14.06
CA ASP A 83 -10.78 6.23 -14.87
C ASP A 83 -11.12 4.99 -14.04
N ASN A 84 -10.40 4.77 -12.93
CA ASN A 84 -10.58 3.61 -12.05
C ASN A 84 -11.58 3.85 -10.90
N LEU A 85 -12.06 5.08 -10.68
CA LEU A 85 -12.97 5.39 -9.57
C LEU A 85 -14.29 4.62 -9.64
N GLY A 86 -14.84 4.42 -10.85
CA GLY A 86 -16.08 3.68 -11.05
C GLY A 86 -16.00 2.19 -10.72
N SER A 87 -14.78 1.63 -10.61
CA SER A 87 -14.53 0.22 -10.32
C SER A 87 -13.76 0.03 -9.00
N LYS A 88 -13.80 1.01 -8.10
CA LYS A 88 -13.01 1.04 -6.85
C LYS A 88 -13.10 -0.23 -6.02
N ASP A 89 -14.26 -0.88 -5.96
CA ASP A 89 -14.48 -2.10 -5.14
C ASP A 89 -13.71 -3.33 -5.67
N SER A 90 -13.14 -3.25 -6.87
CA SER A 90 -12.29 -4.30 -7.44
C SER A 90 -10.83 -4.21 -6.99
N PHE A 91 -10.44 -3.10 -6.38
CA PHE A 91 -9.07 -2.83 -5.94
C PHE A 91 -8.92 -2.97 -4.42
N ARG A 92 -7.74 -3.41 -4.02
CA ARG A 92 -7.33 -3.44 -2.61
C ARG A 92 -6.70 -2.11 -2.22
N PRO A 93 -6.81 -1.70 -0.94
CA PRO A 93 -6.05 -0.57 -0.42
C PRO A 93 -4.54 -0.74 -0.60
N VAL A 94 -3.83 0.37 -0.81
CA VAL A 94 -2.37 0.42 -0.90
C VAL A 94 -1.75 0.03 0.44
N LEU A 95 -2.27 0.59 1.53
CA LEU A 95 -1.87 0.25 2.89
C LEU A 95 -2.71 -0.90 3.42
N TYR A 96 -2.08 -2.00 3.77
CA TYR A 96 -2.73 -3.18 4.34
C TYR A 96 -1.96 -3.72 5.54
N ARG A 97 -2.63 -4.57 6.32
CA ARG A 97 -2.03 -5.20 7.49
C ARG A 97 -0.96 -6.21 7.07
N TYR A 98 0.28 -5.92 7.37
CA TYR A 98 1.41 -6.84 7.26
C TYR A 98 1.66 -7.50 8.63
N ALA A 99 1.82 -8.82 8.64
CA ALA A 99 1.92 -9.56 9.90
C ALA A 99 3.26 -9.29 10.59
N LYS A 100 3.23 -9.12 11.93
CA LYS A 100 4.45 -8.95 12.73
C LYS A 100 5.23 -10.26 12.83
N GLU A 101 4.51 -11.35 13.04
CA GLU A 101 5.03 -12.71 13.11
C GLU A 101 4.51 -13.56 11.94
N ILE A 102 5.19 -14.66 11.65
CA ILE A 102 4.77 -15.62 10.64
C ILE A 102 3.47 -16.28 11.10
N PRO A 103 2.38 -16.24 10.31
CA PRO A 103 1.16 -16.97 10.66
C PRO A 103 1.43 -18.48 10.77
N ASP A 104 1.29 -19.05 11.96
CA ASP A 104 1.50 -20.48 12.20
C ASP A 104 0.25 -21.27 11.78
N PRO A 105 0.34 -22.17 10.78
CA PRO A 105 -0.81 -22.95 10.36
C PRO A 105 -1.36 -23.91 11.43
N ALA A 106 -0.59 -24.21 12.47
CA ALA A 106 -1.08 -24.98 13.62
C ALA A 106 -2.22 -24.26 14.36
N GLU A 107 -2.29 -22.93 14.25
CA GLU A 107 -3.28 -22.08 14.91
C GLU A 107 -4.50 -21.78 14.00
N PHE A 108 -4.54 -22.30 12.77
CA PHE A 108 -5.63 -22.00 11.85
C PHE A 108 -6.89 -22.78 12.19
N THR A 109 -8.00 -22.07 12.39
CA THR A 109 -9.33 -22.67 12.51
C THR A 109 -9.81 -23.21 11.17
N LEU A 110 -10.79 -24.11 11.19
CA LEU A 110 -11.42 -24.62 9.97
C LEU A 110 -12.05 -23.50 9.12
N GLU A 111 -12.63 -22.49 9.78
CA GLU A 111 -13.17 -21.30 9.12
C GLU A 111 -12.06 -20.53 8.40
N HIS A 112 -10.95 -20.24 9.08
CA HIS A 112 -9.82 -19.55 8.48
C HIS A 112 -9.24 -20.35 7.30
N ILE A 113 -9.09 -21.68 7.42
CA ILE A 113 -8.65 -22.53 6.30
C ILE A 113 -9.59 -22.40 5.10
N GLN A 114 -10.90 -22.33 5.33
CA GLN A 114 -11.89 -22.15 4.27
C GLN A 114 -11.83 -20.76 3.64
N GLU A 115 -11.56 -19.71 4.41
CA GLU A 115 -11.30 -18.36 3.91
C GLU A 115 -10.06 -18.34 3.01
N ILE A 116 -8.95 -18.95 3.43
CA ILE A 116 -7.72 -19.05 2.63
C ILE A 116 -8.00 -19.80 1.33
N ARG A 117 -8.73 -20.91 1.40
CA ARG A 117 -9.12 -21.70 0.21
C ARG A 117 -9.94 -20.87 -0.76
N THR A 118 -10.88 -20.07 -0.24
CA THR A 118 -11.71 -19.18 -1.04
C THR A 118 -10.86 -18.08 -1.67
N PHE A 119 -10.04 -17.41 -0.87
CA PHE A 119 -9.15 -16.33 -1.31
C PHE A 119 -8.13 -16.77 -2.38
N SER A 120 -7.56 -17.97 -2.22
CA SER A 120 -6.54 -18.51 -3.14
C SER A 120 -7.12 -19.19 -4.39
N SER A 121 -8.45 -19.31 -4.49
CA SER A 121 -9.11 -19.96 -5.62
C SER A 121 -8.81 -19.24 -6.93
N THR A 122 -8.67 -20.00 -8.03
CA THR A 122 -8.42 -19.41 -9.36
C THR A 122 -9.50 -18.40 -9.75
N GLU A 123 -10.75 -18.66 -9.40
CA GLU A 123 -11.87 -17.76 -9.70
C GLU A 123 -11.73 -16.42 -8.96
N ASN A 124 -11.51 -16.45 -7.64
CA ASN A 124 -11.37 -15.22 -6.86
C ASN A 124 -10.11 -14.45 -7.23
N ARG A 125 -9.00 -15.15 -7.51
CA ARG A 125 -7.76 -14.51 -7.94
C ARG A 125 -7.87 -13.86 -9.32
N ARG A 126 -8.69 -14.40 -10.23
CA ARG A 126 -9.00 -13.76 -11.51
C ARG A 126 -9.91 -12.54 -11.40
N ARG A 127 -10.81 -12.52 -10.41
CA ARG A 127 -11.74 -11.40 -10.18
C ARG A 127 -11.10 -10.21 -9.44
N GLN A 128 -10.06 -10.46 -8.65
CA GLN A 128 -9.42 -9.43 -7.85
C GLN A 128 -8.28 -8.75 -8.64
N THR A 129 -8.37 -7.43 -8.83
CA THR A 129 -7.37 -6.63 -9.58
C THR A 129 -6.08 -6.41 -8.77
N GLY A 130 -6.04 -6.80 -7.49
CA GLY A 130 -4.92 -6.54 -6.59
C GLY A 130 -4.96 -5.12 -6.02
N ALA A 131 -3.84 -4.65 -5.46
CA ALA A 131 -3.68 -3.22 -5.16
C ALA A 131 -3.60 -2.45 -6.49
N SER A 132 -4.13 -1.23 -6.51
CA SER A 132 -3.96 -0.34 -7.67
C SER A 132 -2.48 -0.13 -7.94
N LEU A 133 -2.10 -0.27 -9.21
CA LEU A 133 -0.74 0.00 -9.65
C LEU A 133 -0.50 1.50 -9.86
N ASP A 134 -1.56 2.30 -9.93
CA ASP A 134 -1.48 3.74 -10.24
C ASP A 134 -0.57 4.49 -9.26
N PHE A 135 -0.64 4.18 -7.97
CA PHE A 135 0.25 4.75 -6.95
C PHE A 135 1.72 4.40 -7.22
N PHE A 136 2.01 3.12 -7.46
CA PHE A 136 3.36 2.65 -7.70
C PHE A 136 3.92 3.18 -9.02
N ASP A 137 3.09 3.27 -10.05
CA ASP A 137 3.46 3.85 -11.34
C ASP A 137 3.84 5.32 -11.22
N ALA A 138 3.16 6.10 -10.38
CA ALA A 138 3.51 7.50 -10.10
C ALA A 138 4.80 7.65 -9.26
N VAL A 139 5.03 6.73 -8.31
CA VAL A 139 6.19 6.76 -7.40
C VAL A 139 7.49 6.31 -8.07
N TYR A 140 7.41 5.26 -8.88
CA TYR A 140 8.56 4.57 -9.47
C TYR A 140 8.76 4.86 -10.97
N ASP A 141 7.97 5.78 -11.55
CA ASP A 141 7.91 6.01 -13.01
C ASP A 141 7.89 4.68 -13.77
N SER A 142 6.79 3.94 -13.59
CA SER A 142 6.71 2.56 -14.06
C SER A 142 5.44 2.23 -14.82
N ALA A 143 4.63 3.21 -15.19
CA ALA A 143 3.41 3.00 -15.99
C ALA A 143 3.68 2.14 -17.24
N THR A 144 4.85 2.34 -17.87
CA THR A 144 5.29 1.58 -19.04
C THR A 144 6.64 0.91 -18.83
N ARG A 145 6.89 -0.17 -19.60
CA ARG A 145 8.17 -0.87 -19.63
C ARG A 145 9.32 0.08 -19.94
N ARG A 146 9.10 0.97 -20.91
CA ARG A 146 10.11 1.92 -21.38
C ARG A 146 10.52 2.90 -20.27
N SER A 147 9.56 3.40 -19.51
CA SER A 147 9.81 4.27 -18.34
C SER A 147 10.66 3.56 -17.31
N VAL A 148 10.17 2.42 -16.78
CA VAL A 148 10.86 1.75 -15.67
C VAL A 148 12.27 1.31 -16.04
N GLU A 149 12.49 0.85 -17.29
CA GLU A 149 13.81 0.42 -17.76
C GLU A 149 14.85 1.56 -17.76
N GLN A 150 14.45 2.84 -17.73
CA GLN A 150 15.39 3.96 -17.53
C GLN A 150 15.95 4.01 -16.10
N HIS A 151 15.23 3.47 -15.12
CA HIS A 151 15.59 3.45 -13.71
C HIS A 151 16.19 2.12 -13.25
N ILE A 152 16.22 1.10 -14.13
CA ILE A 152 16.80 -0.20 -13.81
C ILE A 152 18.32 -0.14 -13.94
N THR A 153 19.01 -0.49 -12.86
CA THR A 153 20.47 -0.61 -12.80
C THR A 153 20.90 -2.00 -12.35
N GLN A 154 22.04 -2.45 -12.87
CA GLN A 154 22.66 -3.70 -12.43
C GLN A 154 23.42 -3.47 -11.11
N ILE A 155 23.22 -4.37 -10.15
CA ILE A 155 23.97 -4.41 -8.89
C ILE A 155 24.51 -5.82 -8.62
N ARG A 156 25.42 -5.92 -7.66
CA ARG A 156 25.79 -7.19 -7.03
C ARG A 156 25.25 -7.20 -5.61
N PHE A 157 24.42 -8.18 -5.28
CA PHE A 157 23.82 -8.35 -3.95
C PHE A 157 24.01 -9.79 -3.49
N LEU A 158 24.54 -9.98 -2.29
CA LEU A 158 24.95 -11.28 -1.71
C LEU A 158 25.81 -12.09 -2.68
N GLY A 159 26.69 -11.39 -3.39
CA GLY A 159 27.60 -11.95 -4.38
C GLY A 159 26.96 -12.33 -5.73
N LYS A 160 25.65 -12.10 -5.94
CA LYS A 160 24.93 -12.40 -7.20
C LYS A 160 24.60 -11.12 -7.96
N ASN A 161 24.70 -11.17 -9.30
CA ASN A 161 24.28 -10.06 -10.14
C ASN A 161 22.77 -10.06 -10.29
N THR A 162 22.16 -8.88 -10.17
CA THR A 162 20.73 -8.69 -10.37
C THR A 162 20.45 -7.28 -10.85
N ASN A 163 19.28 -7.06 -11.46
CA ASN A 163 18.88 -5.76 -11.98
C ASN A 163 17.74 -5.24 -11.12
N VAL A 164 17.89 -4.04 -10.55
CA VAL A 164 16.92 -3.45 -9.61
C VAL A 164 16.60 -2.02 -10.01
N HIS A 165 15.50 -1.51 -9.51
CA HIS A 165 15.21 -0.08 -9.57
C HIS A 165 16.23 0.69 -8.72
N GLU A 166 16.73 1.81 -9.22
CA GLU A 166 17.77 2.63 -8.54
C GLU A 166 17.39 3.01 -7.10
N ARG A 167 16.12 3.30 -6.84
CA ARG A 167 15.55 3.56 -5.50
C ARG A 167 15.86 2.49 -4.45
N ILE A 168 15.98 1.21 -4.83
CA ILE A 168 16.22 0.14 -3.86
C ILE A 168 17.70 -0.24 -3.72
N VAL A 169 18.61 0.41 -4.46
CA VAL A 169 20.06 0.13 -4.41
C VAL A 169 20.63 0.39 -3.01
N GLU A 170 20.36 1.56 -2.44
CA GLU A 170 20.87 1.93 -1.11
C GLU A 170 20.22 1.12 0.02
N PRO A 171 18.88 0.90 0.05
CA PRO A 171 18.27 -0.07 0.94
C PRO A 171 18.93 -1.45 0.87
N LEU A 172 19.10 -2.03 -0.33
CA LEU A 172 19.76 -3.34 -0.49
C LEU A 172 21.22 -3.33 -0.03
N ARG A 173 21.99 -2.26 -0.24
CA ARG A 173 23.35 -2.16 0.31
C ARG A 173 23.37 -2.26 1.83
N ARG A 174 22.43 -1.61 2.51
CA ARG A 174 22.34 -1.66 3.99
C ARG A 174 21.90 -3.04 4.47
N VAL A 175 20.95 -3.67 3.77
CA VAL A 175 20.58 -5.08 3.99
C VAL A 175 21.79 -6.00 3.84
N GLU A 176 22.53 -5.90 2.73
CA GLU A 176 23.70 -6.73 2.45
C GLU A 176 24.76 -6.58 3.54
N LYS A 177 25.10 -5.33 3.89
CA LYS A 177 26.06 -5.04 4.97
C LYS A 177 25.65 -5.72 6.26
N ARG A 178 24.36 -5.59 6.64
CA ARG A 178 23.84 -6.19 7.88
C ARG A 178 23.93 -7.72 7.86
N ILE A 179 23.55 -8.35 6.74
CA ILE A 179 23.63 -9.81 6.56
C ILE A 179 25.08 -10.29 6.63
N GLN A 180 26.02 -9.57 6.00
CA GLN A 180 27.44 -9.93 6.01
C GLN A 180 28.07 -9.80 7.41
N GLU A 181 27.68 -8.79 8.18
CA GLU A 181 28.09 -8.65 9.59
C GLU A 181 27.56 -9.83 10.42
N LEU A 182 26.27 -10.17 10.28
CA LEU A 182 25.66 -11.29 11.00
C LEU A 182 26.31 -12.64 10.64
N ALA A 183 26.63 -12.86 9.36
CA ALA A 183 27.28 -14.08 8.87
C ALA A 183 28.68 -14.34 9.46
N GLN A 184 29.30 -13.37 10.12
CA GLN A 184 30.58 -13.56 10.82
C GLN A 184 30.41 -14.29 12.15
N THR A 185 29.23 -14.19 12.77
CA THR A 185 28.96 -14.71 14.12
C THR A 185 27.82 -15.72 14.18
N ASP A 186 26.93 -15.73 13.19
CA ASP A 186 25.77 -16.60 13.11
C ASP A 186 25.96 -17.63 11.99
N SER A 187 26.07 -18.90 12.36
CA SER A 187 26.31 -20.01 11.42
C SER A 187 25.11 -20.29 10.51
N GLU A 188 23.88 -19.97 10.95
CA GLU A 188 22.68 -20.12 10.13
C GLU A 188 22.67 -19.06 9.02
N VAL A 189 22.98 -17.81 9.36
CA VAL A 189 23.11 -16.71 8.38
C VAL A 189 24.29 -16.96 7.43
N GLN A 190 25.42 -17.42 7.96
CA GLN A 190 26.57 -17.78 7.12
C GLN A 190 26.21 -18.87 6.11
N ASN A 191 25.55 -19.95 6.56
CA ASN A 191 25.13 -21.03 5.70
C ASN A 191 24.08 -20.57 4.67
N PHE A 192 23.15 -19.69 5.07
CA PHE A 192 22.21 -19.07 4.15
C PHE A 192 22.94 -18.36 3.01
N VAL A 193 23.88 -17.46 3.30
CA VAL A 193 24.66 -16.73 2.28
C VAL A 193 25.45 -17.68 1.38
N ASN A 194 26.16 -18.65 1.96
CA ASN A 194 27.01 -19.59 1.23
C ASN A 194 26.23 -20.51 0.30
N THR A 195 24.97 -20.81 0.62
CA THR A 195 24.12 -21.68 -0.19
C THR A 195 23.35 -20.92 -1.26
N LEU A 196 23.37 -19.59 -1.30
CA LEU A 196 22.66 -18.83 -2.34
C LEU A 196 23.20 -19.14 -3.74
N THR A 197 22.28 -19.43 -4.66
CA THR A 197 22.58 -19.64 -6.07
C THR A 197 22.16 -18.46 -6.93
N ARG A 198 21.03 -17.83 -6.62
CA ARG A 198 20.44 -16.73 -7.41
C ARG A 198 19.83 -15.66 -6.53
N VAL A 199 19.87 -14.44 -7.04
CA VAL A 199 19.07 -13.31 -6.59
C VAL A 199 18.42 -12.74 -7.83
N ASP A 200 17.11 -12.90 -7.97
CA ASP A 200 16.38 -12.46 -9.16
C ASP A 200 15.52 -11.25 -8.79
N SER A 201 15.51 -10.21 -9.64
CA SER A 201 14.73 -8.99 -9.39
C SER A 201 13.99 -8.57 -10.66
N TYR A 202 14.44 -7.53 -11.37
CA TYR A 202 13.70 -6.95 -12.48
C TYR A 202 13.35 -7.99 -13.56
N ASN A 203 12.05 -8.12 -13.82
CA ASN A 203 11.51 -8.94 -14.90
C ASN A 203 10.11 -8.40 -15.27
N TRP A 204 10.01 -7.74 -16.43
CA TRP A 204 8.74 -7.19 -16.91
C TRP A 204 7.75 -8.29 -17.28
N ARG A 205 6.73 -8.49 -16.45
CA ARG A 205 5.70 -9.52 -16.63
C ARG A 205 4.40 -9.22 -15.88
N GLU A 206 3.32 -9.74 -16.42
CA GLU A 206 2.08 -9.91 -15.67
C GLU A 206 2.16 -11.11 -14.73
N ILE A 207 1.27 -11.15 -13.74
CA ILE A 207 1.10 -12.30 -12.86
C ILE A 207 0.18 -13.30 -13.57
N GLY A 208 0.64 -14.54 -13.75
CA GLY A 208 -0.02 -15.50 -14.64
C GLY A 208 -1.47 -15.88 -14.30
N ASP A 209 -1.96 -15.56 -13.10
CA ASP A 209 -3.29 -15.91 -12.62
C ASP A 209 -4.19 -14.72 -12.23
N ARG A 210 -3.74 -13.47 -12.45
CA ARG A 210 -4.54 -12.26 -12.26
C ARG A 210 -4.10 -11.14 -13.20
N SER A 211 -5.01 -10.24 -13.57
CA SER A 211 -4.74 -9.09 -14.43
C SER A 211 -4.03 -7.96 -13.66
N SER A 212 -2.82 -8.24 -13.20
CA SER A 212 -1.98 -7.30 -12.45
C SER A 212 -0.50 -7.57 -12.73
N ARG A 213 0.28 -6.50 -12.87
CA ARG A 213 1.73 -6.56 -13.06
C ARG A 213 2.43 -7.01 -11.79
N SER A 214 3.46 -7.84 -11.92
CA SER A 214 4.29 -8.24 -10.77
C SER A 214 5.17 -7.09 -10.30
N PHE A 215 5.44 -6.97 -9.00
CA PHE A 215 6.43 -6.02 -8.45
C PHE A 215 7.86 -6.27 -8.94
N HIS A 216 8.16 -7.45 -9.48
CA HIS A 216 9.39 -7.65 -10.27
C HIS A 216 9.47 -6.74 -11.50
N SER A 217 8.34 -6.34 -12.08
CA SER A 217 8.34 -5.42 -13.24
C SER A 217 8.67 -3.98 -12.85
N TYR A 218 8.62 -3.66 -11.55
CA TYR A 218 9.00 -2.36 -11.00
C TYR A 218 10.49 -2.35 -10.62
N GLY A 219 11.15 -3.51 -10.57
CA GLY A 219 12.51 -3.64 -10.08
C GLY A 219 12.64 -3.43 -8.57
N ILE A 220 11.53 -3.48 -7.83
CA ILE A 220 11.48 -3.25 -6.37
C ILE A 220 11.27 -4.52 -5.54
N ALA A 221 11.14 -5.67 -6.22
CA ALA A 221 11.06 -6.99 -5.59
C ALA A 221 12.35 -7.79 -5.84
N VAL A 222 12.73 -8.62 -4.88
CA VAL A 222 13.89 -9.53 -4.96
C VAL A 222 13.52 -10.93 -4.49
N ASP A 223 13.83 -11.93 -5.30
CA ASP A 223 13.74 -13.36 -4.95
C ASP A 223 15.13 -13.87 -4.58
N ILE A 224 15.28 -14.41 -3.37
CA ILE A 224 16.52 -15.03 -2.90
C ILE A 224 16.38 -16.54 -2.93
N LEU A 225 17.22 -17.18 -3.74
CA LEU A 225 17.12 -18.61 -4.02
C LEU A 225 18.38 -19.36 -3.55
N PRO A 226 18.23 -20.38 -2.69
CA PRO A 226 19.32 -21.26 -2.29
C PRO A 226 19.63 -22.28 -3.39
N LYS A 227 20.77 -22.95 -3.29
CA LYS A 227 21.16 -24.12 -4.07
C LYS A 227 20.32 -25.31 -3.62
N GLY A 228 19.09 -25.34 -4.11
CA GLY A 228 18.04 -26.21 -3.60
C GLY A 228 17.57 -25.81 -2.20
N TRP A 229 16.38 -26.26 -1.81
CA TRP A 229 15.79 -25.98 -0.50
C TRP A 229 15.56 -27.28 0.29
N GLY A 230 16.38 -28.30 0.01
CA GLY A 230 16.30 -29.62 0.62
C GLY A 230 14.94 -30.29 0.36
N ARG A 231 14.43 -31.01 1.37
CA ARG A 231 13.09 -31.63 1.35
C ARG A 231 11.98 -30.67 1.83
N LYS A 232 12.24 -29.36 1.80
CA LYS A 232 11.29 -28.33 2.22
C LYS A 232 10.49 -27.80 1.01
N ASN A 233 9.57 -26.87 1.27
CA ASN A 233 8.82 -26.16 0.23
C ASN A 233 9.11 -24.66 0.35
N ILE A 234 9.18 -23.96 -0.79
CA ILE A 234 9.54 -22.54 -0.85
C ILE A 234 8.41 -21.64 -1.33
N TYR A 235 7.49 -22.19 -2.13
CA TYR A 235 6.38 -21.46 -2.72
C TYR A 235 5.05 -22.22 -2.59
N TRP A 236 4.00 -21.51 -2.17
CA TRP A 236 2.70 -22.11 -1.90
C TRP A 236 2.08 -22.78 -3.13
N ALA A 237 2.19 -22.19 -4.32
CA ALA A 237 1.52 -22.73 -5.51
C ALA A 237 2.16 -24.05 -5.94
N TRP A 238 3.50 -24.15 -5.87
CA TRP A 238 4.20 -25.42 -6.12
C TRP A 238 3.82 -26.48 -5.10
N ARG A 239 3.61 -26.10 -3.82
CA ARG A 239 3.11 -27.04 -2.81
C ARG A 239 1.67 -27.46 -3.11
N ARG A 240 0.79 -26.52 -3.49
CA ARG A 240 -0.60 -26.79 -3.87
C ARG A 240 -0.67 -27.78 -5.03
N ASP A 241 0.20 -27.67 -6.02
CA ASP A 241 0.18 -28.58 -7.17
C ASP A 241 0.54 -30.03 -6.77
N ILE A 242 1.29 -30.21 -5.67
CA ILE A 242 1.61 -31.52 -5.07
C ILE A 242 0.51 -32.00 -4.11
N ASP A 243 -0.07 -31.10 -3.31
CA ASP A 243 -1.05 -31.39 -2.27
C ASP A 243 -2.11 -30.27 -2.18
N PRO A 244 -3.10 -30.28 -3.07
CA PRO A 244 -4.06 -29.19 -3.20
C PRO A 244 -5.02 -29.09 -2.01
N GLN A 245 -5.17 -30.17 -1.23
CA GLN A 245 -6.02 -30.18 -0.04
C GLN A 245 -5.32 -29.53 1.15
N ASN A 246 -4.02 -29.77 1.36
CA ASN A 246 -3.34 -29.44 2.62
C ASN A 246 -2.18 -28.44 2.50
N TRP A 247 -1.92 -27.84 1.33
CA TRP A 247 -0.83 -26.87 1.18
C TRP A 247 -0.90 -25.68 2.16
N MET A 248 -2.12 -25.24 2.54
CA MET A 248 -2.36 -24.12 3.46
C MET A 248 -1.88 -24.43 4.88
N ILE A 249 -1.97 -25.70 5.27
CA ILE A 249 -1.62 -26.19 6.61
C ILE A 249 -0.22 -26.81 6.65
N LEU A 250 0.63 -26.55 5.65
CA LEU A 250 2.00 -27.05 5.64
C LEU A 250 2.78 -26.44 6.83
N PRO A 251 3.29 -27.26 7.78
CA PRO A 251 4.00 -26.76 8.96
C PRO A 251 5.23 -25.90 8.62
N LEU A 252 5.55 -24.93 9.47
CA LEU A 252 6.62 -23.95 9.23
C LEU A 252 8.01 -24.60 9.07
N ASP A 253 8.30 -25.66 9.83
CA ASP A 253 9.58 -26.41 9.75
C ASP A 253 9.76 -27.13 8.40
N ARG A 254 8.67 -27.44 7.71
CA ARG A 254 8.65 -28.00 6.34
C ARG A 254 8.75 -26.94 5.25
N ARG A 255 8.79 -25.66 5.62
CA ARG A 255 9.04 -24.55 4.71
C ARG A 255 10.50 -24.13 4.78
N TRP A 256 11.08 -23.85 3.61
CA TRP A 256 12.37 -23.17 3.54
C TRP A 256 12.12 -21.69 3.79
N MET A 257 12.90 -21.07 4.66
CA MET A 257 12.76 -19.66 5.02
C MET A 257 14.16 -19.08 5.17
N PRO A 258 14.39 -17.82 4.78
CA PRO A 258 15.56 -17.09 5.23
C PRO A 258 15.60 -17.06 6.77
N PRO A 259 16.80 -17.07 7.40
CA PRO A 259 16.91 -16.91 8.85
C PRO A 259 16.20 -15.64 9.32
N LYS A 260 15.62 -15.66 10.54
CA LYS A 260 14.88 -14.50 11.07
C LYS A 260 15.71 -13.21 11.02
N GLN A 261 17.01 -13.29 11.34
CA GLN A 261 17.88 -12.11 11.30
C GLN A 261 18.07 -11.53 9.89
N VAL A 262 17.95 -12.36 8.83
CA VAL A 262 17.94 -11.91 7.44
C VAL A 262 16.63 -11.19 7.13
N ILE A 263 15.49 -11.77 7.52
CA ILE A 263 14.18 -11.13 7.35
C ILE A 263 14.14 -9.77 8.07
N ASP A 264 14.61 -9.72 9.31
CA ASP A 264 14.67 -8.48 10.10
C ASP A 264 15.59 -7.42 9.46
N ALA A 265 16.66 -7.84 8.77
CA ALA A 265 17.54 -6.93 8.04
C ALA A 265 16.80 -6.27 6.87
N PHE A 266 16.00 -7.04 6.13
CA PHE A 266 15.13 -6.55 5.06
C PHE A 266 14.04 -5.61 5.61
N GLU A 267 13.33 -6.01 6.66
CA GLU A 267 12.22 -5.23 7.24
C GLU A 267 12.67 -3.87 7.79
N LYS A 268 13.84 -3.80 8.41
CA LYS A 268 14.43 -2.53 8.87
C LYS A 268 14.70 -1.54 7.75
N GLU A 269 14.90 -2.05 6.54
CA GLU A 269 15.24 -1.28 5.35
C GLU A 269 14.06 -1.09 4.40
N GLY A 270 12.82 -1.31 4.86
CA GLY A 270 11.62 -1.01 4.08
C GLY A 270 11.07 -2.16 3.25
N PHE A 271 11.61 -3.39 3.39
CA PHE A 271 11.12 -4.54 2.63
C PHE A 271 10.16 -5.39 3.46
N ILE A 272 9.05 -5.79 2.86
CA ILE A 272 8.19 -6.85 3.39
C ILE A 272 8.63 -8.21 2.84
N TRP A 273 8.34 -9.27 3.57
CA TRP A 273 8.69 -10.64 3.18
C TRP A 273 7.44 -11.47 2.89
N GLY A 274 7.43 -12.12 1.73
CA GLY A 274 6.29 -12.89 1.24
C GLY A 274 5.95 -14.12 2.10
N GLY A 275 6.88 -14.59 2.94
CA GLY A 275 6.62 -15.69 3.86
C GLY A 275 5.68 -15.35 5.02
N LYS A 276 5.43 -14.06 5.30
CA LYS A 276 4.42 -13.62 6.28
C LYS A 276 3.01 -13.52 5.69
N TRP A 277 2.85 -13.67 4.37
CA TRP A 277 1.54 -13.69 3.74
C TRP A 277 0.84 -15.04 3.94
N ILE A 278 -0.49 -15.02 3.88
CA ILE A 278 -1.29 -16.24 4.02
C ILE A 278 -1.10 -17.21 2.84
N ILE A 279 -0.91 -16.64 1.64
CA ILE A 279 -0.42 -17.32 0.43
C ILE A 279 1.09 -17.10 0.33
N TRP A 280 1.82 -17.79 1.20
CA TRP A 280 3.24 -17.57 1.46
C TRP A 280 4.14 -17.75 0.23
N ASP A 281 5.11 -16.85 0.09
CA ASP A 281 6.18 -16.92 -0.90
C ASP A 281 7.53 -16.64 -0.23
N ASN A 282 8.24 -17.71 0.15
CA ASN A 282 9.34 -17.58 1.11
C ASN A 282 10.65 -17.09 0.49
N MET A 283 10.76 -17.11 -0.84
CA MET A 283 11.92 -16.52 -1.52
C MET A 283 11.81 -15.01 -1.68
N HIS A 284 10.60 -14.47 -1.55
CA HIS A 284 10.20 -13.19 -2.13
C HIS A 284 10.22 -12.04 -1.11
N PHE A 285 10.83 -10.92 -1.48
CA PHE A 285 10.81 -9.66 -0.75
C PHE A 285 10.37 -8.52 -1.65
N GLU A 286 9.55 -7.60 -1.16
CA GLU A 286 9.08 -6.43 -1.90
C GLU A 286 9.38 -5.15 -1.10
N TYR A 287 9.94 -4.13 -1.75
CA TYR A 287 10.20 -2.84 -1.12
C TYR A 287 8.89 -2.04 -0.98
N HIS A 288 8.40 -1.94 0.25
CA HIS A 288 7.19 -1.23 0.65
C HIS A 288 7.45 -0.49 1.98
N PRO A 289 8.26 0.59 1.97
CA PRO A 289 8.54 1.35 3.18
C PRO A 289 7.26 1.87 3.84
N GLU A 290 6.22 2.17 3.05
CA GLU A 290 4.92 2.60 3.53
C GLU A 290 4.19 1.53 4.36
N LEU A 291 4.34 0.25 4.01
CA LEU A 291 3.75 -0.84 4.78
C LEU A 291 4.53 -1.10 6.06
N ILE A 292 5.84 -0.93 6.05
CA ILE A 292 6.68 -1.02 7.24
C ILE A 292 6.30 0.06 8.26
N ASP A 293 6.11 1.30 7.80
CA ASP A 293 5.72 2.43 8.64
C ASP A 293 4.27 2.31 9.12
N TYR A 294 3.33 1.91 8.25
CA TYR A 294 1.91 1.70 8.57
C TYR A 294 1.69 0.60 9.63
N ASN A 295 2.49 -0.47 9.57
CA ASN A 295 2.35 -1.61 10.48
C ASN A 295 3.24 -1.53 11.73
N HIS A 296 4.04 -0.47 11.87
CA HIS A 296 4.99 -0.28 12.97
C HIS A 296 5.91 -1.50 13.16
N ILE A 297 6.57 -1.90 12.07
CA ILE A 297 7.48 -3.07 12.04
C ILE A 297 8.88 -2.71 12.54
N ARG A 298 9.33 -1.48 12.28
CA ARG A 298 10.64 -0.96 12.69
C ARG A 298 10.53 0.13 13.75
#